data_AF-A0A9P5T8Q8-F1
#
_entry.id   AF-A0A9P5T8Q8-F1
#
_cell.length_a   1.000
_cell.length_b   1.000
_cell.length_c   1.000
_cell.angle_alpha   90.00
_cell.angle_beta   90.00
_cell.angle_gamma   90.00
#
_symmetry.space_group_name_H-M   'P 1'
#
loop_
_entity.id
_entity.type
_entity.pdbx_description
1 polymer ?
#
loop_
_entity_poly.entity_id
_entity_poly.type
_entity_poly.pdbx_seq_one_letter_code
_entity_poly.pdbx_strand_id
1 'polypeptide(L)'
;MGNTTSGEEGRHRLGYHVLRVKDDSPAQKAGIRPFFDYIVAINGIRLNTESTHLQDEMLANEDKPVILDIYSTREQTGRRVEMIPTRKWGDGSGGLIGCRIRFCMFDAVNDVVWHILDVTPGSPAEKAGLCAHKDYVIGTPYGIMRGEGDLYDLVEDNIGEPLRLHVYNSQTDLVREIVIIPNEEWGGDGLLGCDVGYG
;
A
#
# COMPACT_ATOMS: atom_id res chain seq x y z
N MET A 1 -42.75 -7.61 20.33
CA MET A 1 -42.71 -7.97 18.90
C MET A 1 -42.22 -6.76 18.13
N GLY A 2 -41.11 -6.74 17.40
CA GLY A 2 -39.90 -7.53 17.38
C GLY A 2 -38.78 -6.55 17.00
N ASN A 3 -37.64 -6.64 17.69
CA ASN A 3 -36.48 -5.78 17.47
C ASN A 3 -35.72 -6.36 16.26
N THR A 4 -35.60 -5.60 15.17
CA THR A 4 -34.79 -6.01 14.02
C THR A 4 -33.35 -5.55 14.27
N THR A 5 -32.56 -6.43 14.86
CA THR A 5 -31.09 -6.35 14.86
C THR A 5 -30.62 -6.45 13.42
N SER A 6 -30.30 -5.30 12.81
CA SER A 6 -29.55 -5.26 11.57
C SER A 6 -28.11 -5.65 11.90
N GLY A 7 -27.70 -6.83 11.44
CA GLY A 7 -26.40 -7.43 11.77
C GLY A 7 -25.21 -6.54 11.39
N GLU A 8 -24.23 -6.51 12.28
CA GLU A 8 -22.98 -5.74 12.17
C GLU A 8 -22.01 -6.26 11.10
N GLU A 9 -22.35 -7.31 10.35
CA GLU A 9 -21.49 -7.94 9.33
C GLU A 9 -21.31 -7.11 8.04
N GLY A 10 -21.98 -5.96 7.92
CA GLY A 10 -21.99 -5.13 6.71
C GLY A 10 -21.09 -3.89 6.72
N ARG A 11 -20.45 -3.53 7.84
CA ARG A 11 -19.72 -2.25 7.96
C ARG A 11 -18.26 -2.29 7.54
N HIS A 12 -17.60 -3.44 7.65
CA HIS A 12 -16.17 -3.50 7.38
C HIS A 12 -15.90 -3.75 5.90
N ARG A 13 -15.32 -2.74 5.26
CA ARG A 13 -14.79 -2.86 3.91
C ARG A 13 -13.46 -3.62 3.98
N LEU A 14 -13.51 -4.94 3.79
CA LEU A 14 -12.36 -5.86 3.83
C LEU A 14 -11.98 -6.35 2.43
N GLY A 15 -10.67 -6.54 2.22
CA GLY A 15 -10.13 -7.11 0.98
C GLY A 15 -8.61 -7.29 1.05
N TYR A 16 -8.03 -7.76 -0.05
CA TYR A 16 -6.58 -7.91 -0.17
C TYR A 16 -5.96 -6.63 -0.74
N HIS A 17 -5.32 -5.86 0.13
CA HIS A 17 -4.56 -4.66 -0.21
C HIS A 17 -3.37 -5.03 -1.10
N VAL A 18 -3.27 -4.39 -2.26
CA VAL A 18 -2.14 -4.56 -3.18
C VAL A 18 -0.98 -3.71 -2.67
N LEU A 19 0.09 -4.33 -2.17
CA LEU A 19 1.25 -3.60 -1.63
C LEU A 19 2.28 -3.29 -2.72
N ARG A 20 2.44 -4.21 -3.67
CA ARG A 20 3.41 -4.09 -4.76
C ARG A 20 2.89 -4.82 -5.98
N VAL A 21 3.20 -4.28 -7.16
CA VAL A 21 2.98 -4.90 -8.46
C VAL A 21 4.34 -4.95 -9.18
N LYS A 22 4.73 -6.11 -9.69
CA LYS A 22 5.97 -6.27 -10.47
C LYS A 22 5.76 -5.80 -11.92
N ASP A 23 6.80 -5.28 -12.54
CA ASP A 23 6.79 -4.93 -13.96
C ASP A 23 6.56 -6.16 -14.85
N ASP A 24 5.89 -5.94 -15.98
CA ASP A 24 5.45 -6.93 -16.97
C ASP A 24 4.56 -8.07 -16.44
N SER A 25 4.10 -7.96 -15.18
CA SER A 25 3.26 -8.95 -14.54
C SER A 25 1.83 -8.95 -15.07
N PRO A 26 1.09 -10.07 -14.91
CA PRO A 26 -0.33 -10.13 -15.22
C PRO A 26 -1.13 -9.03 -14.50
N ALA A 27 -0.81 -8.74 -13.24
CA ALA A 27 -1.48 -7.68 -12.50
C ALA A 27 -1.21 -6.28 -13.07
N GLN A 28 0.03 -5.97 -13.47
CA GLN A 28 0.34 -4.69 -14.10
C GLN A 28 -0.41 -4.53 -15.43
N LYS A 29 -0.40 -5.57 -16.27
CA LYS A 29 -1.13 -5.59 -17.56
C LYS A 29 -2.63 -5.46 -17.39
N ALA A 30 -3.16 -5.96 -16.29
CA ALA A 30 -4.56 -5.84 -15.90
C ALA A 30 -4.90 -4.46 -15.29
N GLY A 31 -3.91 -3.56 -15.15
CA GLY A 31 -4.09 -2.22 -14.61
C GLY A 31 -4.33 -2.20 -13.10
N ILE A 32 -3.87 -3.21 -12.36
CA ILE A 32 -3.87 -3.22 -10.90
C ILE A 32 -2.72 -2.33 -10.43
N ARG A 33 -3.02 -1.39 -9.53
CA ARG A 33 -2.09 -0.40 -9.00
C ARG A 33 -1.69 -0.76 -7.57
N PRO A 34 -0.42 -0.62 -7.22
CA PRO A 34 0.00 -0.76 -5.83
C PRO A 34 -0.66 0.32 -4.97
N PHE A 35 -0.81 -0.01 -3.70
CA PHE A 35 -1.28 0.79 -2.58
C PHE A 35 -2.74 1.26 -2.61
N PHE A 36 -3.26 1.71 -3.75
CA PHE A 36 -4.64 2.20 -3.79
C PHE A 36 -5.65 1.09 -3.99
N ASP A 37 -5.25 -0.01 -4.61
CA ASP A 37 -6.18 -1.07 -4.98
C ASP A 37 -6.30 -2.16 -3.91
N TYR A 38 -7.53 -2.62 -3.77
CA TYR A 38 -7.93 -3.75 -2.95
C TYR A 38 -8.65 -4.75 -3.83
N ILE A 39 -8.18 -6.00 -3.84
CA ILE A 39 -8.91 -7.10 -4.46
C ILE A 39 -10.03 -7.51 -3.50
N VAL A 40 -11.29 -7.24 -3.89
CA VAL A 40 -12.46 -7.43 -3.02
C VAL A 40 -13.35 -8.58 -3.45
N ALA A 41 -13.21 -9.07 -4.69
CA ALA A 41 -13.82 -10.31 -5.14
C ALA A 41 -12.99 -10.97 -6.26
N ILE A 42 -13.16 -12.28 -6.41
CA ILE A 42 -12.68 -13.06 -7.56
C ILE A 42 -13.84 -13.94 -8.05
N ASN A 43 -14.07 -13.94 -9.36
CA ASN A 43 -15.13 -14.72 -10.01
C ASN A 43 -16.52 -14.55 -9.36
N GLY A 44 -16.81 -13.34 -8.87
CA GLY A 44 -18.06 -13.00 -8.19
C GLY A 44 -18.15 -13.40 -6.72
N ILE A 45 -17.13 -14.07 -6.16
CA ILE A 45 -17.07 -14.43 -4.75
C ILE A 45 -16.33 -13.34 -3.99
N ARG A 46 -17.01 -12.77 -2.98
CA ARG A 46 -16.48 -11.69 -2.15
C ARG A 46 -15.39 -12.19 -1.20
N LEU A 47 -14.29 -11.44 -1.11
CA LEU A 47 -13.13 -11.71 -0.27
C LEU A 47 -13.21 -10.89 1.02
N ASN A 48 -14.20 -11.18 1.87
CA ASN A 48 -14.45 -10.46 3.13
C ASN A 48 -13.84 -11.14 4.37
N THR A 49 -13.12 -12.25 4.20
CA THR A 49 -12.40 -12.96 5.26
C THR A 49 -11.02 -13.38 4.76
N GLU A 50 -10.04 -13.42 5.66
CA GLU A 50 -8.71 -13.95 5.34
C GLU A 50 -8.82 -15.47 5.13
N SER A 51 -8.56 -15.91 3.90
CA SER A 51 -8.63 -17.32 3.53
C SER A 51 -7.65 -17.64 2.40
N THR A 52 -7.55 -18.91 2.02
CA THR A 52 -6.78 -19.34 0.83
C THR A 52 -7.56 -19.17 -0.47
N HIS A 53 -8.84 -18.76 -0.42
CA HIS A 53 -9.74 -18.81 -1.58
C HIS A 53 -9.20 -18.04 -2.80
N LEU A 54 -8.66 -16.83 -2.59
CA LEU A 54 -8.02 -16.06 -3.67
C LEU A 54 -6.85 -16.83 -4.31
N GLN A 55 -6.02 -17.48 -3.50
CA GLN A 55 -4.89 -18.26 -3.99
C GLN A 55 -5.36 -19.51 -4.74
N ASP A 56 -6.36 -20.21 -4.20
CA ASP A 56 -6.91 -21.43 -4.77
C ASP A 56 -7.56 -21.17 -6.15
N GLU A 57 -8.32 -20.08 -6.28
CA GLU A 57 -8.91 -19.65 -7.56
C GLU A 57 -7.84 -19.29 -8.59
N MET A 58 -6.76 -18.63 -8.19
CA MET A 58 -5.64 -18.31 -9.11
C MET A 58 -4.95 -19.57 -9.60
N LEU A 59 -4.74 -20.57 -8.73
CA LEU A 59 -4.12 -21.85 -9.08
C LEU A 59 -5.03 -22.68 -9.99
N ALA A 60 -6.33 -22.75 -9.68
CA ALA A 60 -7.31 -23.51 -10.47
C ALA A 60 -7.51 -22.94 -11.89
N ASN A 61 -7.26 -21.63 -12.05
CA ASN A 61 -7.42 -20.91 -13.31
C ASN A 61 -6.08 -20.47 -13.93
N GLU A 62 -4.97 -21.15 -13.63
CA GLU A 62 -3.70 -20.87 -14.31
C GLU A 62 -3.89 -20.98 -15.84
N ASP A 63 -3.40 -19.97 -16.56
CA ASP A 63 -3.56 -19.76 -18.01
C ASP A 63 -5.02 -19.60 -18.49
N LYS A 64 -5.98 -19.30 -17.60
CA LYS A 64 -7.38 -19.01 -17.94
C LYS A 64 -7.83 -17.65 -17.38
N PRO A 65 -8.77 -16.94 -18.04
CA PRO A 65 -9.27 -15.67 -17.52
C PRO A 65 -9.95 -15.84 -16.15
N VAL A 66 -9.62 -14.94 -15.22
CA VAL A 66 -10.38 -14.68 -13.98
C VAL A 66 -10.89 -13.26 -13.98
N ILE A 67 -11.99 -13.04 -13.28
CA ILE A 67 -12.57 -11.71 -13.09
C ILE A 67 -12.30 -11.26 -11.65
N LEU A 68 -11.61 -10.14 -11.50
CA LEU A 68 -11.39 -9.49 -10.22
C LEU A 68 -12.29 -8.27 -10.09
N ASP A 69 -12.95 -8.12 -8.94
CA ASP A 69 -13.50 -6.84 -8.55
C ASP A 69 -12.47 -6.13 -7.65
N ILE A 70 -12.08 -4.93 -8.09
CA ILE A 70 -11.06 -4.10 -7.46
C ILE A 70 -11.73 -2.85 -6.90
N TYR A 71 -11.53 -2.54 -5.62
CA TYR A 71 -11.86 -1.24 -5.07
C TYR A 71 -10.60 -0.37 -5.02
N SER A 72 -10.67 0.84 -5.56
CA SER A 72 -9.57 1.79 -5.45
C SER A 72 -9.89 2.86 -4.41
N THR A 73 -8.99 3.04 -3.44
CA THR A 73 -9.16 4.05 -2.40
C THR A 73 -8.86 5.46 -2.93
N ARG A 74 -8.10 5.59 -4.03
CA ARG A 74 -7.82 6.87 -4.69
C ARG A 74 -9.05 7.47 -5.36
N GLU A 75 -9.71 6.72 -6.25
CA GLU A 75 -10.92 7.18 -6.95
C GLU A 75 -12.21 6.89 -6.17
N GLN A 76 -12.09 6.22 -5.02
CA GLN A 76 -13.21 5.81 -4.18
C GLN A 76 -14.29 5.04 -4.95
N THR A 77 -13.88 4.22 -5.92
CA THR A 77 -14.77 3.49 -6.81
C THR A 77 -14.30 2.06 -7.04
N GLY A 78 -15.28 1.19 -7.35
CA GLY A 78 -15.05 -0.19 -7.73
C GLY A 78 -14.92 -0.32 -9.26
N ARG A 79 -14.03 -1.21 -9.71
CA ARG A 79 -13.92 -1.60 -11.12
C ARG A 79 -13.73 -3.10 -11.26
N ARG A 80 -14.18 -3.64 -12.39
CA ARG A 80 -13.98 -5.03 -12.75
C ARG A 80 -12.80 -5.15 -13.72
N VAL A 81 -11.92 -6.12 -13.46
CA VAL A 81 -10.70 -6.36 -14.21
C VAL A 81 -10.66 -7.82 -14.62
N GLU A 82 -10.48 -8.09 -15.91
CA GLU A 82 -10.15 -9.43 -16.39
C GLU A 82 -8.63 -9.60 -16.39
N MET A 83 -8.15 -10.74 -15.88
CA MET A 83 -6.73 -11.06 -15.81
C MET A 83 -6.53 -12.55 -16.06
N ILE A 84 -5.40 -12.92 -16.66
CA ILE A 84 -4.98 -14.32 -16.81
C ILE A 84 -3.82 -14.58 -15.84
N PRO A 85 -4.02 -15.32 -14.73
CA PRO A 85 -2.94 -15.71 -13.85
C PRO A 85 -2.06 -16.73 -14.57
N THR A 86 -0.74 -16.51 -14.58
CA THR A 86 0.21 -17.38 -15.29
C THR A 86 1.59 -17.24 -14.68
N ARG A 87 2.42 -18.29 -14.76
CA ARG A 87 3.86 -18.20 -14.44
C ARG A 87 4.71 -17.79 -15.63
N LYS A 88 4.12 -17.67 -16.82
CA LYS A 88 4.81 -17.38 -18.10
C LYS A 88 5.07 -15.90 -18.29
N TRP A 89 5.72 -15.26 -17.32
CA TRP A 89 6.13 -13.86 -17.38
C TRP A 89 7.39 -13.62 -16.56
N GLY A 90 8.18 -12.61 -16.93
CA GLY A 90 9.47 -12.35 -16.32
C GLY A 90 10.40 -13.57 -16.34
N ASP A 91 11.01 -13.87 -15.20
CA ASP A 91 11.87 -15.04 -14.97
C ASP A 91 11.12 -16.24 -14.34
N GLY A 92 9.79 -16.16 -14.21
CA GLY A 92 8.96 -17.17 -13.55
C GLY A 92 9.00 -17.16 -12.01
N SER A 93 9.80 -16.29 -11.38
CA SER A 93 9.91 -16.18 -9.91
C SER A 93 8.80 -15.34 -9.26
N GLY A 94 8.01 -14.63 -10.07
CA GLY A 94 7.00 -13.67 -9.60
C GLY A 94 5.66 -14.27 -9.16
N GLY A 95 5.50 -15.60 -9.25
CA GLY A 95 4.21 -16.26 -9.00
C GLY A 95 3.22 -16.04 -10.15
N LEU A 96 1.92 -16.23 -9.88
CA LEU A 96 0.88 -16.21 -10.91
C LEU A 96 0.45 -14.83 -11.38
N ILE A 97 0.59 -13.81 -10.53
CA ILE A 97 0.03 -12.48 -10.79
C ILE A 97 1.03 -11.34 -10.62
N GLY A 98 2.12 -11.57 -9.87
CA GLY A 98 3.15 -10.55 -9.63
C GLY A 98 2.79 -9.49 -8.59
N CYS A 99 1.83 -9.78 -7.71
CA CYS A 99 1.46 -8.92 -6.59
C CYS A 99 2.05 -9.41 -5.28
N ARG A 100 2.40 -8.46 -4.40
CA ARG A 100 2.44 -8.68 -2.95
C ARG A 100 1.15 -8.12 -2.35
N ILE A 101 0.44 -8.92 -1.57
CA ILE A 101 -0.87 -8.53 -1.01
C ILE A 101 -0.93 -8.76 0.51
N ARG A 102 -1.83 -8.06 1.19
CA ARG A 102 -2.16 -8.24 2.60
C ARG A 102 -3.67 -8.13 2.81
N PHE A 103 -4.28 -9.04 3.55
CA PHE A 103 -5.68 -8.90 3.92
C PHE A 103 -5.83 -7.83 5.02
N CYS A 104 -6.60 -6.78 4.77
CA CYS A 104 -6.90 -5.76 5.79
C CYS A 104 -8.18 -4.99 5.47
N MET A 105 -8.63 -4.19 6.45
CA MET A 105 -9.72 -3.23 6.25
C MET A 105 -9.25 -2.06 5.35
N PHE A 106 -10.17 -1.50 4.58
CA PHE A 106 -10.02 -0.27 3.78
C PHE A 106 -11.02 0.82 4.21
N ASP A 107 -11.40 0.83 5.48
CA ASP A 107 -12.20 1.90 6.09
C ASP A 107 -11.32 3.12 6.37
N ALA A 108 -11.39 4.15 5.53
CA ALA A 108 -10.76 5.48 5.74
C ALA A 108 -9.27 5.46 6.20
N VAL A 109 -8.55 4.36 6.00
CA VAL A 109 -7.10 4.22 6.24
C VAL A 109 -6.29 5.14 5.30
N ASN A 110 -6.97 5.79 4.36
CA ASN A 110 -6.42 6.76 3.42
C ASN A 110 -6.13 8.15 4.02
N ASP A 111 -6.55 8.44 5.24
CA ASP A 111 -6.38 9.78 5.84
C ASP A 111 -5.05 9.90 6.63
N VAL A 112 -4.30 8.80 6.81
CA VAL A 112 -3.05 8.77 7.58
C VAL A 112 -1.87 8.75 6.62
N VAL A 113 -1.63 9.89 5.98
CA VAL A 113 -0.50 10.11 5.06
C VAL A 113 0.24 11.37 5.44
N TRP A 114 1.55 11.37 5.22
CA TRP A 114 2.41 12.50 5.48
C TRP A 114 3.04 12.97 4.17
N HIS A 115 2.61 14.14 3.71
CA HIS A 115 3.15 14.78 2.52
C HIS A 115 4.52 15.39 2.84
N ILE A 116 5.54 14.96 2.10
CA ILE A 116 6.87 15.56 2.18
C ILE A 116 6.83 16.90 1.44
N LEU A 117 7.05 17.99 2.17
CA LEU A 117 7.06 19.35 1.65
C LEU A 117 8.49 19.70 1.21
N ASP A 118 9.16 20.61 1.92
CA ASP A 118 10.54 20.99 1.60
C ASP A 118 11.54 19.99 2.17
N VAL A 119 12.62 19.74 1.44
CA VAL A 119 13.72 18.85 1.84
C VAL A 119 15.02 19.63 1.82
N THR A 120 15.70 19.68 2.96
CA THR A 120 16.94 20.44 3.12
C THR A 120 18.12 19.70 2.49
N PRO A 121 18.99 20.37 1.71
CA PRO A 121 20.19 19.74 1.16
C PRO A 121 21.12 19.17 2.24
N GLY A 122 21.67 17.98 1.99
CA GLY A 122 22.54 17.25 2.90
C GLY A 122 21.82 16.56 4.07
N SER A 123 20.48 16.70 4.17
CA SER A 123 19.70 16.15 5.26
C SER A 123 19.56 14.63 5.21
N PRO A 124 19.16 13.99 6.33
CA PRO A 124 18.74 12.59 6.33
C PRO A 124 17.66 12.28 5.27
N ALA A 125 16.68 13.18 5.10
CA ALA A 125 15.62 13.05 4.10
C ALA A 125 16.17 13.05 2.67
N GLU A 126 17.06 13.99 2.32
CA GLU A 126 17.68 14.02 0.99
C GLU A 126 18.52 12.76 0.74
N LYS A 127 19.32 12.33 1.73
CA LYS A 127 20.16 11.13 1.65
C LYS A 127 19.33 9.85 1.49
N ALA A 128 18.13 9.80 2.08
CA ALA A 128 17.17 8.71 1.90
C ALA A 128 16.45 8.75 0.54
N GLY A 129 16.68 9.81 -0.25
CA GLY A 129 16.08 10.00 -1.56
C GLY A 129 14.63 10.48 -1.53
N LEU A 130 14.22 11.19 -0.48
CA LEU A 130 12.91 11.85 -0.44
C LEU A 130 12.87 13.02 -1.43
N CYS A 131 11.76 13.10 -2.16
CA CYS A 131 11.50 14.08 -3.21
C CYS A 131 10.46 15.08 -2.71
N ALA A 132 10.92 16.31 -2.48
CA ALA A 132 10.09 17.43 -2.07
C ALA A 132 8.81 17.56 -2.92
N HIS A 133 7.68 17.79 -2.24
CA HIS A 133 6.32 17.97 -2.79
C HIS A 133 5.74 16.80 -3.58
N LYS A 134 6.50 15.73 -3.81
CA LYS A 134 6.08 14.59 -4.65
C LYS A 134 5.85 13.33 -3.85
N ASP A 135 6.57 13.20 -2.74
CA ASP A 135 6.52 12.02 -1.90
C ASP A 135 5.51 12.13 -0.76
N TYR A 136 4.87 11.01 -0.47
CA TYR A 136 3.95 10.83 0.63
C TYR A 136 4.39 9.60 1.41
N VAL A 137 4.72 9.75 2.69
CA VAL A 137 4.90 8.61 3.58
C VAL A 137 3.53 8.04 3.88
N ILE A 138 3.38 6.75 3.64
CA ILE A 138 2.10 6.04 3.64
C ILE A 138 2.09 4.85 4.60
N GLY A 139 3.22 4.57 5.24
CA GLY A 139 3.37 3.33 5.99
C GLY A 139 4.80 3.05 6.42
N THR A 140 4.93 2.04 7.27
CA THR A 140 6.19 1.40 7.64
C THR A 140 5.96 -0.12 7.70
N PRO A 141 6.99 -0.97 7.47
CA PRO A 141 6.87 -2.40 7.71
C PRO A 141 6.71 -2.78 9.20
N TYR A 142 6.98 -1.88 10.15
CA TYR A 142 7.00 -2.21 11.58
C TYR A 142 5.61 -2.23 12.25
N GLY A 143 4.57 -1.69 11.62
CA GLY A 143 3.26 -1.61 12.23
C GLY A 143 2.22 -0.87 11.40
N ILE A 144 1.05 -0.67 12.00
CA ILE A 144 -0.03 0.16 11.44
C ILE A 144 0.06 1.54 12.07
N MET A 145 0.11 2.57 11.22
CA MET A 145 -0.03 3.95 11.67
C MET A 145 -1.49 4.39 11.56
N ARG A 146 -1.97 5.13 12.56
CA ARG A 146 -3.37 5.47 12.81
C ARG A 146 -3.61 6.96 13.01
N GLY A 147 -2.57 7.75 13.30
CA GLY A 147 -2.71 9.19 13.48
C GLY A 147 -1.43 9.96 13.16
N GLU A 148 -1.55 11.28 13.06
CA GLU A 148 -0.48 12.22 12.71
C GLU A 148 0.80 12.01 13.54
N GLY A 149 0.65 11.77 14.85
CA GLY A 149 1.75 11.57 15.78
C GLY A 149 2.61 10.34 15.50
N ASP A 150 2.05 9.29 14.87
CA ASP A 150 2.72 7.99 14.77
C ASP A 150 4.01 8.03 13.94
N LEU A 151 4.10 8.91 12.93
CA LEU A 151 5.35 9.09 12.18
C LEU A 151 6.42 9.77 13.05
N TYR A 152 6.02 10.75 13.86
CA TYR A 152 6.95 11.48 14.73
C TYR A 152 7.49 10.57 15.83
N ASP A 153 6.60 9.84 16.52
CA ASP A 153 6.97 8.85 17.54
C ASP A 153 7.93 7.80 16.95
N LEU A 154 7.63 7.27 15.76
CA LEU A 154 8.47 6.29 15.06
C LEU A 154 9.86 6.86 14.70
N VAL A 155 9.95 8.14 14.37
CA VAL A 155 11.22 8.81 14.06
C VAL A 155 12.05 9.04 15.32
N GLU A 156 11.40 9.46 16.42
CA GLU A 156 12.04 9.65 17.74
C GLU A 156 12.53 8.33 18.34
N ASP A 157 11.77 7.24 18.19
CA ASP A 157 12.15 5.90 18.66
C ASP A 157 13.32 5.29 17.86
N ASN A 158 13.69 5.88 16.72
CA ASN A 158 14.71 5.37 15.80
C ASN A 158 15.87 6.35 15.55
N ILE A 159 16.15 7.26 16.47
CA ILE A 159 17.31 8.18 16.37
C ILE A 159 18.62 7.38 16.27
N GLY A 160 19.41 7.66 15.23
CA GLY A 160 20.68 7.01 14.94
C GLY A 160 20.56 5.64 14.25
N GLU A 161 19.34 5.12 14.08
CA GLU A 161 19.09 3.77 13.55
C GLU A 161 18.42 3.78 12.17
N PRO A 162 18.66 2.77 11.30
CA PRO A 162 17.97 2.66 10.02
C PRO A 162 16.46 2.43 10.17
N LEU A 163 15.66 3.42 9.76
CA LEU A 163 14.21 3.40 9.74
C LEU A 163 13.67 3.16 8.32
N ARG A 164 12.91 2.08 8.13
CA ARG A 164 12.23 1.77 6.86
C ARG A 164 10.86 2.45 6.77
N LEU A 165 10.62 3.13 5.64
CA LEU A 165 9.33 3.75 5.32
C LEU A 165 8.85 3.33 3.94
N HIS A 166 7.53 3.21 3.77
CA HIS A 166 6.89 3.11 2.47
C HIS A 166 6.49 4.51 2.02
N VAL A 167 6.90 4.85 0.80
CA VAL A 167 6.70 6.18 0.22
C VAL A 167 6.02 6.05 -1.13
N TYR A 168 4.86 6.67 -1.28
CA TYR A 168 4.20 6.88 -2.56
C TYR A 168 4.77 8.14 -3.23
N ASN A 169 5.11 8.05 -4.51
CA ASN A 169 5.50 9.20 -5.31
C ASN A 169 4.42 9.55 -6.32
N SER A 170 3.89 10.76 -6.23
CA SER A 170 2.81 11.26 -7.09
C SER A 170 3.21 11.47 -8.55
N GLN A 171 4.50 11.63 -8.85
CA GLN A 171 4.98 11.82 -10.22
C GLN A 171 5.13 10.49 -10.95
N THR A 172 5.61 9.45 -10.27
CA THR A 172 5.81 8.12 -10.87
C THR A 172 4.62 7.19 -10.70
N ASP A 173 3.69 7.53 -9.81
CA ASP A 173 2.55 6.68 -9.41
C ASP A 173 3.00 5.34 -8.81
N LEU A 174 4.17 5.33 -8.15
CA LEU A 174 4.78 4.14 -7.58
C LEU A 174 4.99 4.27 -6.08
N VAL A 175 4.92 3.14 -5.41
CA VAL A 175 5.35 2.99 -4.01
C VAL A 175 6.72 2.35 -3.95
N ARG A 176 7.60 2.93 -3.14
CA ARG A 176 8.94 2.40 -2.86
C ARG A 176 9.19 2.31 -1.36
N GLU A 177 10.05 1.38 -0.98
CA GLU A 177 10.63 1.35 0.36
C GLU A 177 11.88 2.24 0.35
N ILE A 178 12.00 3.10 1.35
CA ILE A 178 13.23 3.87 1.62
C ILE A 178 13.78 3.47 2.99
N VAL A 179 15.07 3.74 3.19
CA VAL A 179 15.71 3.68 4.51
C VAL A 179 16.21 5.07 4.84
N ILE A 180 15.72 5.63 5.93
CA ILE A 180 16.16 6.92 6.47
C ILE A 180 16.82 6.69 7.83
N ILE A 181 17.84 7.49 8.18
CA ILE A 181 18.50 7.41 9.49
C ILE A 181 18.25 8.75 10.19
N PRO A 182 17.26 8.83 11.10
CA PRO A 182 17.01 10.04 11.87
C PRO A 182 18.26 10.45 12.66
N ASN A 183 18.59 11.73 12.65
CA ASN A 183 19.79 12.24 13.29
C ASN A 183 19.57 13.69 13.70
N GLU A 184 19.94 14.09 14.92
CA GLU A 184 19.91 15.49 15.36
C GLU A 184 21.20 16.24 14.98
N GLU A 185 22.33 15.53 14.89
CA GLU A 185 23.66 16.11 14.71
C GLU A 185 24.05 16.31 13.23
N TRP A 186 23.08 16.24 12.31
CA TRP A 186 23.36 16.37 10.87
C TRP A 186 23.65 17.82 10.42
N GLY A 187 23.47 18.80 11.29
CA GLY A 187 23.83 20.21 11.06
C GLY A 187 22.69 21.12 10.60
N GLY A 188 21.44 20.66 10.68
CA GLY A 188 20.25 21.47 10.42
C GLY A 188 19.15 21.22 11.45
N ASP A 189 17.92 21.64 11.13
CA ASP A 189 16.79 21.57 12.07
C ASP A 189 16.05 20.22 12.01
N GLY A 190 15.68 19.71 13.19
CA GLY A 190 14.92 18.48 13.36
C GLY A 190 15.72 17.21 13.03
N LEU A 191 15.01 16.07 13.03
CA LEU A 191 15.61 14.74 12.90
C LEU A 191 15.81 14.28 11.46
N LEU A 192 14.97 14.76 10.54
CA LEU A 192 14.97 14.34 9.14
C LEU A 192 15.46 15.42 8.18
N GLY A 193 15.36 16.69 8.57
CA GLY A 193 15.62 17.84 7.70
C GLY A 193 14.68 17.90 6.50
N CYS A 194 13.38 17.69 6.75
CA CYS A 194 12.30 17.97 5.82
C CYS A 194 11.04 18.45 6.56
N ASP A 195 10.24 19.26 5.89
CA ASP A 195 8.93 19.66 6.34
C ASP A 195 7.90 18.59 5.98
N VAL A 196 6.94 18.37 6.87
CA VAL A 196 5.93 17.32 6.73
C VAL A 196 4.54 17.92 6.94
N GLY A 197 3.67 17.78 5.95
CA GLY A 197 2.24 18.06 6.07
C GLY A 197 1.46 16.77 6.34
N TYR A 198 0.40 16.86 7.15
CA TYR A 198 -0.50 15.74 7.41
C TYR A 198 -1.90 16.04 6.87
N GLY A 199 -2.55 15.02 6.28
CA GLY A 199 -3.93 15.06 5.79
C GLY A 199 -4.09 15.13 4.27
#